data_AF-A0A074XZ37-F1
#
_entry.id   AF-A0A074XZ37-F1
#
_cell.length_a   1.000
_cell.length_b   1.000
_cell.length_c   1.000
_cell.angle_alpha   90.00
_cell.angle_beta   90.00
_cell.angle_gamma   90.00
#
_symmetry.space_group_name_H-M   'P 1'
#
loop_
_entity.id
_entity.type
_entity.pdbx_description
1 polymer ?
#
loop_
_entity_poly.entity_id
_entity_poly.type
_entity_poly.pdbx_seq_one_letter_code
_entity_poly.pdbx_strand_id
1 'polypeptide(L)'
;MPTELEELVGFLHHGNTQIRQIAVENLVGFSTAQPSLFKYQNLEPCKDMKLLVRDYPPIAKNVLTILVNISSDEEVLKYLAEDDQFLEVLYSRITNAKEENADEMAMLLANLTKHDHLKTLLTLKRDIPKPLSTSPFAIDQLLDLFVKGQEGSYNEKANFDYLCYVFADISKYEEGRKHFLTPREEDENIIPLTKLIVFTEHKSTIRRRGVASTIKNAAFDTDAHAKMLSTDETEGGLNILPYLLLPLMGPEEYDDKDMDTMPEELQLLPPDKTREPETDIQIIHLETLLLLTTTREGRDFMREKNVYAVMRELHMHTESPDVQEACDRVVQIIARDEEGEGEEPPQPPKVQEIDDEDELVEVA
;
A
#
# COMPACT_ATOMS: atom_id res chain seq x y z
N MET A 1 45.41 -12.23 9.68
CA MET A 1 44.72 -12.60 10.94
C MET A 1 43.41 -11.83 10.96
N PRO A 2 42.32 -12.45 11.43
CA PRO A 2 41.05 -11.74 11.56
C PRO A 2 41.20 -10.55 12.51
N THR A 3 40.44 -9.48 12.26
CA THR A 3 40.27 -8.38 13.23
C THR A 3 39.42 -8.84 14.42
N GLU A 4 39.40 -8.08 15.51
CA GLU A 4 38.57 -8.40 16.69
C GLU A 4 37.08 -8.57 16.34
N LEU A 5 36.57 -7.77 15.38
CA LEU A 5 35.18 -7.88 14.90
C LEU A 5 34.97 -9.10 14.00
N GLU A 6 35.97 -9.47 13.20
CA GLU A 6 35.94 -10.68 12.38
C GLU A 6 36.00 -11.95 13.26
N GLU A 7 36.73 -11.91 14.38
CA GLU A 7 36.68 -12.97 15.39
C GLU A 7 35.30 -13.03 16.09
N LEU A 8 34.72 -11.85 16.38
CA LEU A 8 33.40 -11.76 17.01
C LEU A 8 32.29 -12.38 16.15
N VAL A 9 32.26 -12.13 14.84
CA VAL A 9 31.30 -12.80 13.94
C VAL A 9 31.53 -14.31 13.84
N GLY A 10 32.75 -14.79 14.04
CA GLY A 10 33.06 -16.22 14.13
C GLY A 10 32.36 -16.93 15.30
N PHE A 11 31.90 -16.20 16.33
CA PHE A 11 31.15 -16.79 17.42
C PHE A 11 29.67 -17.05 17.10
N LEU A 12 29.16 -16.61 15.95
CA LEU A 12 27.77 -16.84 15.54
C LEU A 12 27.46 -18.34 15.35
N HIS A 13 28.38 -19.12 14.80
CA HIS A 13 28.23 -20.57 14.67
C HIS A 13 28.77 -21.38 15.87
N HIS A 14 29.08 -20.73 17.00
CA HIS A 14 29.61 -21.42 18.17
C HIS A 14 28.54 -22.34 18.80
N GLY A 15 28.91 -23.55 19.23
CA GLY A 15 27.96 -24.54 19.78
C GLY A 15 27.29 -24.14 21.11
N ASN A 16 27.91 -23.25 21.88
CA ASN A 16 27.38 -22.74 23.15
C ASN A 16 26.46 -21.53 22.96
N THR A 17 25.20 -21.65 23.40
CA THR A 17 24.16 -20.60 23.31
C THR A 17 24.55 -19.29 24.00
N GLN A 18 25.23 -19.32 25.15
CA GLN A 18 25.64 -18.10 25.86
C GLN A 18 26.69 -17.32 25.06
N ILE A 19 27.61 -18.03 24.40
CA ILE A 19 28.62 -17.39 23.54
C ILE A 19 27.94 -16.74 22.33
N ARG A 20 26.99 -17.44 21.69
CA ARG A 20 26.20 -16.84 20.59
C ARG A 20 25.41 -15.62 21.05
N GLN A 21 24.78 -15.69 22.22
CA GLN A 21 24.00 -14.58 22.76
C GLN A 21 24.86 -13.33 22.97
N ILE A 22 26.01 -13.47 23.63
CA ILE A 22 26.94 -12.35 23.85
C ILE A 22 27.46 -11.82 22.51
N ALA A 23 27.78 -12.71 21.57
CA ALA A 23 28.27 -12.31 20.25
C ALA A 23 27.23 -11.46 19.50
N VAL A 24 26.01 -11.96 19.35
CA VAL A 24 24.94 -11.25 18.63
C VAL A 24 24.60 -9.94 19.34
N GLU A 25 24.51 -9.90 20.67
CA GLU A 25 24.24 -8.67 21.44
C GLU A 25 25.26 -7.57 21.15
N ASN A 26 26.56 -7.92 21.08
CA ASN A 26 27.59 -6.94 20.72
C ASN A 26 27.55 -6.56 19.23
N LEU A 27 27.15 -7.48 18.35
CA LEU A 27 27.09 -7.25 16.90
C LEU A 27 25.95 -6.33 16.45
N VAL A 28 24.87 -6.17 17.24
CA VAL A 28 23.71 -5.33 16.86
C VAL A 28 24.14 -3.91 16.50
N GLY A 29 24.97 -3.25 17.32
CA GLY A 29 25.42 -1.89 17.06
C GLY A 29 26.27 -1.75 15.78
N PHE A 30 26.96 -2.81 15.37
CA PHE A 30 27.78 -2.82 14.16
C PHE A 30 26.96 -3.06 12.88
N SER A 31 25.73 -3.55 12.98
CA SER A 31 24.85 -3.71 11.82
C SER A 31 24.46 -2.39 11.14
N THR A 32 24.56 -1.28 11.86
CA THR A 32 24.40 0.08 11.31
C THR A 32 25.73 0.79 11.14
N ALA A 33 26.66 0.64 12.09
CA ALA A 33 27.94 1.35 12.07
C ALA A 33 28.96 0.78 11.06
N GLN A 34 28.96 -0.54 10.84
CA GLN A 34 29.87 -1.24 9.93
C GLN A 34 29.20 -2.41 9.21
N PRO A 35 28.20 -2.16 8.33
CA PRO A 35 27.42 -3.22 7.67
C PRO A 35 28.26 -4.19 6.83
N SER A 36 29.41 -3.73 6.30
CA SER A 36 30.34 -4.57 5.53
C SER A 36 30.92 -5.75 6.32
N LEU A 37 30.92 -5.69 7.66
CA LEU A 37 31.33 -6.79 8.53
C LEU A 37 30.50 -8.05 8.27
N PHE A 38 29.22 -7.91 7.97
CA PHE A 38 28.31 -9.05 7.77
C PHE A 38 28.46 -9.72 6.40
N LYS A 39 29.33 -9.15 5.55
CA LYS A 39 29.75 -9.73 4.28
C LYS A 39 31.06 -10.51 4.36
N TYR A 40 31.66 -10.56 5.55
CA TYR A 40 32.89 -11.31 5.83
C TYR A 40 32.79 -12.77 5.38
N GLN A 41 33.91 -13.29 4.86
CA GLN A 41 34.05 -14.66 4.34
C GLN A 41 32.87 -15.11 3.46
N ASN A 42 32.54 -14.31 2.44
CA ASN A 42 31.48 -14.64 1.48
C ASN A 42 30.12 -14.86 2.17
N LEU A 43 29.72 -13.86 2.97
CA LEU A 43 28.45 -13.81 3.70
C LEU A 43 28.29 -14.92 4.77
N GLU A 44 29.38 -15.43 5.34
CA GLU A 44 29.31 -16.42 6.42
C GLU A 44 28.48 -15.93 7.63
N PRO A 45 28.61 -14.68 8.11
CA PRO A 45 27.76 -14.17 9.18
C PRO A 45 26.27 -14.21 8.82
N CYS A 46 25.92 -13.91 7.56
CA CYS A 46 24.53 -14.00 7.09
C CYS A 46 24.05 -15.45 7.06
N LYS A 47 24.89 -16.40 6.64
CA LYS A 47 24.59 -17.83 6.66
C LYS A 47 24.29 -18.32 8.08
N ASP A 48 25.11 -17.93 9.05
CA ASP A 48 24.92 -18.29 10.46
C ASP A 48 23.63 -17.68 11.00
N MET A 49 23.40 -16.39 10.73
CA MET A 49 22.19 -15.69 11.16
C MET A 49 20.90 -16.31 10.61
N LYS A 50 20.88 -16.82 9.37
CA LYS A 50 19.72 -17.57 8.84
C LYS A 50 19.34 -18.76 9.72
N LEU A 51 20.32 -19.42 10.32
CA LEU A 51 20.09 -20.53 11.27
C LEU A 51 19.66 -20.02 12.64
N LEU A 52 20.33 -18.97 13.13
CA LEU A 52 20.09 -18.39 14.45
C LEU A 52 18.75 -17.68 14.58
N VAL A 53 18.07 -17.36 13.48
CA VAL A 53 16.67 -16.96 13.54
C VAL A 53 15.90 -17.99 14.36
N ARG A 54 16.11 -19.30 14.19
CA ARG A 54 15.43 -20.40 14.92
C ARG A 54 15.88 -20.61 16.38
N ASP A 55 16.84 -19.84 16.88
CA ASP A 55 17.40 -20.01 18.21
C ASP A 55 16.49 -19.42 19.31
N TYR A 56 16.97 -19.40 20.55
CA TYR A 56 16.30 -18.82 21.71
C TYR A 56 15.85 -17.37 21.44
N PRO A 57 14.64 -16.93 21.87
CA PRO A 57 14.04 -15.67 21.41
C PRO A 57 14.90 -14.41 21.49
N PRO A 58 15.69 -14.14 22.55
CA PRO A 58 16.62 -13.01 22.61
C PRO A 58 17.73 -13.04 21.55
N ILE A 59 18.24 -14.22 21.21
CA ILE A 59 19.24 -14.37 20.13
C ILE A 59 18.55 -14.07 18.80
N ALA A 60 17.42 -14.73 18.55
CA ALA A 60 16.63 -14.55 17.34
C ALA A 60 16.25 -13.08 17.12
N LYS A 61 15.86 -12.37 18.17
CA LYS A 61 15.54 -10.94 18.14
C LYS A 61 16.69 -10.09 17.65
N ASN A 62 17.86 -10.25 18.25
CA ASN A 62 19.05 -9.49 17.88
C ASN A 62 19.52 -9.85 16.48
N VAL A 63 19.42 -11.13 16.09
CA VAL A 63 19.71 -11.60 14.73
C VAL A 63 18.78 -10.96 13.70
N LEU A 64 17.47 -10.99 13.94
CA LEU A 64 16.48 -10.38 13.05
C LEU A 64 16.72 -8.87 12.95
N THR A 65 17.03 -8.21 14.06
CA THR A 65 17.41 -6.79 14.07
C THR A 65 18.61 -6.51 13.17
N ILE A 66 19.68 -7.32 13.27
CA ILE A 66 20.85 -7.19 12.40
C ILE A 66 20.46 -7.38 10.94
N LEU A 67 19.73 -8.47 10.63
CA LEU A 67 19.28 -8.79 9.27
C LEU A 67 18.41 -7.67 8.67
N VAL A 68 17.51 -7.07 9.44
CA VAL A 68 16.72 -5.90 9.02
C VAL A 68 17.64 -4.74 8.63
N ASN A 69 18.64 -4.42 9.45
CA ASN A 69 19.55 -3.31 9.18
C ASN A 69 20.40 -3.54 7.92
N ILE A 70 20.92 -4.75 7.72
CA ILE A 70 21.83 -5.05 6.61
C ILE A 70 21.13 -5.45 5.31
N SER A 71 19.84 -5.80 5.34
CA SER A 71 19.06 -6.19 4.16
C SER A 71 18.75 -5.04 3.19
N SER A 72 19.26 -3.83 3.46
CA SER A 72 19.28 -2.73 2.50
C SER A 72 20.43 -2.84 1.48
N ASP A 73 21.47 -3.62 1.79
CA ASP A 73 22.56 -3.94 0.86
C ASP A 73 22.11 -4.98 -0.17
N GLU A 74 22.34 -4.72 -1.46
CA GLU A 74 21.84 -5.54 -2.56
C GLU A 74 22.37 -6.99 -2.54
N GLU A 75 23.64 -7.17 -2.15
CA GLU A 75 24.27 -8.50 -2.08
C GLU A 75 23.65 -9.33 -0.94
N VAL A 76 23.43 -8.71 0.22
CA VAL A 76 22.78 -9.35 1.37
C VAL A 76 21.31 -9.63 1.08
N LEU A 77 20.59 -8.64 0.53
CA LEU A 77 19.19 -8.77 0.14
C LEU A 77 19.00 -9.98 -0.77
N LYS A 78 19.78 -10.06 -1.86
CA LYS A 78 19.74 -11.19 -2.79
C LYS A 78 20.01 -12.52 -2.09
N TYR A 79 21.06 -12.58 -1.27
CA TYR A 79 21.45 -13.81 -0.57
C TYR A 79 20.38 -14.35 0.40
N LEU A 80 19.61 -13.45 1.03
CA LEU A 80 18.51 -13.82 1.92
C LEU A 80 17.23 -14.13 1.14
N ALA A 81 16.92 -13.33 0.12
CA ALA A 81 15.69 -13.43 -0.67
C ALA A 81 15.65 -14.67 -1.56
N GLU A 82 16.78 -15.10 -2.13
CA GLU A 82 16.84 -16.29 -3.01
C GLU A 82 16.96 -17.62 -2.24
N ASP A 83 16.90 -17.61 -0.91
CA ASP A 83 16.93 -18.81 -0.07
C ASP A 83 15.52 -19.23 0.37
N ASP A 84 14.87 -20.06 -0.44
CA ASP A 84 13.52 -20.56 -0.17
C ASP A 84 13.40 -21.30 1.19
N GLN A 85 14.47 -21.96 1.64
CA GLN A 85 14.44 -22.65 2.94
C GLN A 85 14.42 -21.65 4.08
N PHE A 86 15.13 -20.54 3.95
CA PHE A 86 15.10 -19.46 4.92
C PHE A 86 13.76 -18.72 4.90
N LEU A 87 13.22 -18.42 3.72
CA LEU A 87 11.89 -17.82 3.59
C LEU A 87 10.82 -18.69 4.25
N GLU A 88 10.86 -20.02 4.03
CA GLU A 88 9.94 -20.95 4.68
C GLU A 88 10.00 -20.88 6.22
N VAL A 89 11.18 -20.65 6.80
CA VAL A 89 11.32 -20.42 8.24
C VAL A 89 10.60 -19.16 8.67
N LEU A 90 10.82 -18.06 7.96
CA LEU A 90 10.19 -16.78 8.28
C LEU A 90 8.68 -16.92 8.21
N TYR A 91 8.15 -17.49 7.13
CA TYR A 91 6.71 -17.67 6.96
C TYR A 91 6.09 -18.63 7.98
N SER A 92 6.79 -19.72 8.33
CA SER A 92 6.32 -20.69 9.33
C SER A 92 6.27 -20.08 10.73
N ARG A 93 7.27 -19.25 11.07
CA ARG A 93 7.35 -18.64 12.38
C ARG A 93 6.47 -17.40 12.54
N ILE A 94 6.43 -16.51 11.54
CA ILE A 94 5.60 -15.31 11.62
C ILE A 94 4.10 -15.65 11.77
N THR A 95 3.67 -16.78 11.19
CA THR A 95 2.28 -17.28 11.31
C THR A 95 2.00 -18.05 12.60
N ASN A 96 3.01 -18.26 13.47
CA ASN A 96 2.83 -18.89 14.78
C ASN A 96 2.38 -17.86 15.81
N ALA A 97 1.21 -18.06 16.42
CA ALA A 97 0.64 -17.19 17.46
C ALA A 97 1.53 -16.99 18.70
N LYS A 98 2.53 -17.86 18.92
CA LYS A 98 3.47 -17.79 20.04
C LYS A 98 4.85 -17.23 19.68
N GLU A 99 5.05 -16.81 18.43
CA GLU A 99 6.32 -16.26 18.00
C GLU A 99 6.60 -14.91 18.65
N GLU A 100 7.66 -14.80 19.44
CA GLU A 100 7.94 -13.56 20.18
C GLU A 100 8.51 -12.45 19.32
N ASN A 101 9.15 -12.80 18.20
CA ASN A 101 9.84 -11.86 17.32
C ASN A 101 9.14 -11.70 15.97
N ALA A 102 7.80 -11.82 15.97
CA ALA A 102 7.03 -11.84 14.73
C ALA A 102 7.06 -10.48 14.01
N ASP A 103 7.11 -9.38 14.77
CA ASP A 103 7.22 -8.03 14.19
C ASP A 103 8.60 -7.81 13.54
N GLU A 104 9.70 -8.28 14.14
CA GLU A 104 11.02 -8.21 13.50
C GLU A 104 11.08 -9.07 12.23
N MET A 105 10.34 -10.19 12.17
CA MET A 105 10.18 -10.98 10.94
C MET A 105 9.36 -10.21 9.89
N ALA A 106 8.29 -9.52 10.28
CA ALA A 106 7.50 -8.68 9.38
C ALA A 106 8.37 -7.56 8.77
N MET A 107 9.20 -6.91 9.59
CA MET A 107 10.17 -5.90 9.14
C MET A 107 11.19 -6.48 8.16
N LEU A 108 11.72 -7.68 8.44
CA LEU A 108 12.66 -8.32 7.52
C LEU A 108 11.98 -8.67 6.19
N LEU A 109 10.80 -9.27 6.23
CA LEU A 109 10.02 -9.61 5.02
C LEU A 109 9.71 -8.36 4.18
N ALA A 110 9.38 -7.23 4.81
CA ALA A 110 9.19 -5.96 4.11
C ALA A 110 10.46 -5.53 3.34
N ASN A 111 11.65 -5.74 3.89
CA ASN A 111 12.89 -5.49 3.16
C ASN A 111 13.14 -6.53 2.06
N LEU A 112 12.93 -7.82 2.34
CA LEU A 112 13.15 -8.90 1.38
C LEU A 112 12.24 -8.79 0.16
N THR A 113 11.02 -8.26 0.32
CA THR A 113 10.02 -8.12 -0.76
C THR A 113 10.45 -7.16 -1.86
N LYS A 114 11.48 -6.34 -1.62
CA LYS A 114 12.11 -5.49 -2.64
C LYS A 114 12.89 -6.29 -3.70
N HIS A 115 13.20 -7.56 -3.42
CA HIS A 115 13.83 -8.45 -4.39
C HIS A 115 12.78 -9.21 -5.21
N ASP A 116 12.99 -9.28 -6.52
CA ASP A 116 12.05 -9.87 -7.49
C ASP A 116 11.66 -11.32 -7.18
N HIS A 117 12.53 -12.09 -6.51
CA HIS A 117 12.21 -13.46 -6.09
C HIS A 117 10.98 -13.55 -5.18
N LEU A 118 10.68 -12.50 -4.40
CA LEU A 118 9.54 -12.49 -3.49
C LEU A 118 8.18 -12.36 -4.20
N LYS A 119 8.15 -12.08 -5.51
CA LYS A 119 6.94 -12.22 -6.32
C LYS A 119 6.36 -13.64 -6.29
N THR A 120 7.20 -14.64 -5.98
CA THR A 120 6.77 -16.02 -5.77
C THR A 120 5.71 -16.16 -4.67
N LEU A 121 5.62 -15.23 -3.71
CA LEU A 121 4.56 -15.17 -2.68
C LEU A 121 3.14 -15.32 -3.26
N LEU A 122 2.91 -14.78 -4.46
CA LEU A 122 1.61 -14.81 -5.16
C LEU A 122 1.16 -16.21 -5.56
N THR A 123 2.09 -17.17 -5.65
CA THR A 123 1.82 -18.53 -6.14
C THR A 123 2.31 -19.62 -5.18
N LEU A 124 3.14 -19.27 -4.21
CA LEU A 124 3.74 -20.18 -3.24
C LEU A 124 2.65 -20.79 -2.35
N LYS A 125 2.53 -22.11 -2.42
CA LYS A 125 1.65 -22.90 -1.54
C LYS A 125 2.43 -23.46 -0.36
N ARG A 126 1.81 -23.40 0.82
CA ARG A 126 2.39 -23.83 2.10
C ARG A 126 1.34 -24.53 2.97
N ASP A 127 1.79 -25.15 4.05
CA ASP A 127 0.88 -25.70 5.06
C ASP A 127 -0.03 -24.60 5.61
N ILE A 128 -1.31 -24.94 5.79
CA ILE A 128 -2.33 -23.99 6.23
C ILE A 128 -2.17 -23.73 7.74
N PRO A 129 -1.84 -22.50 8.17
CA PRO A 129 -1.67 -22.18 9.59
C PRO A 129 -3.06 -22.04 10.24
N LYS A 130 -3.58 -23.10 10.86
CA LYS A 130 -4.84 -23.02 11.61
C LYS A 130 -4.60 -22.53 13.05
N PRO A 131 -5.45 -21.64 13.60
CA PRO A 131 -6.72 -21.14 13.04
C PRO A 131 -6.60 -19.86 12.19
N LEU A 132 -5.40 -19.40 11.88
CA LEU A 132 -5.15 -18.11 11.22
C LEU A 132 -5.76 -17.99 9.84
N SER A 133 -5.53 -18.97 8.96
CA SER A 133 -5.97 -18.90 7.55
C SER A 133 -6.57 -20.22 7.08
N THR A 134 -7.39 -20.13 6.03
CA THR A 134 -7.92 -21.26 5.25
C THR A 134 -7.19 -21.43 3.92
N SER A 135 -6.47 -20.40 3.45
CA SER A 135 -5.80 -20.42 2.15
C SER A 135 -4.45 -21.17 2.23
N PRO A 136 -4.10 -21.95 1.19
CA PRO A 136 -2.78 -22.54 1.06
C PRO A 136 -1.72 -21.53 0.58
N PHE A 137 -2.10 -20.35 0.09
CA PHE A 137 -1.16 -19.41 -0.50
C PHE A 137 -0.49 -18.53 0.55
N ALA A 138 0.83 -18.35 0.42
CA ALA A 138 1.62 -17.59 1.39
C ALA A 138 1.18 -16.13 1.50
N ILE A 139 0.87 -15.47 0.37
CA ILE A 139 0.39 -14.07 0.38
C ILE A 139 -0.94 -13.92 1.13
N ASP A 140 -1.87 -14.85 0.94
CA ASP A 140 -3.18 -14.84 1.62
C ASP A 140 -3.00 -15.06 3.12
N GLN A 141 -2.10 -15.97 3.51
CA GLN A 141 -1.76 -16.22 4.93
C GLN A 141 -1.17 -14.97 5.60
N LEU A 142 -0.31 -14.22 4.89
CA LEU A 142 0.24 -12.95 5.40
C LEU A 142 -0.84 -11.85 5.46
N LEU A 143 -1.77 -11.82 4.50
CA LEU A 143 -2.88 -10.88 4.52
C LEU A 143 -3.85 -11.16 5.67
N ASP A 144 -4.22 -12.43 5.89
CA ASP A 144 -5.01 -12.83 7.04
C ASP A 144 -4.30 -12.50 8.36
N LEU A 145 -2.98 -12.65 8.42
CA LEU A 145 -2.16 -12.28 9.58
C LEU A 145 -2.19 -10.76 9.83
N PHE A 146 -2.08 -9.96 8.78
CA PHE A 146 -2.20 -8.51 8.88
C PHE A 146 -3.57 -8.08 9.42
N VAL A 147 -4.65 -8.69 8.93
CA VAL A 147 -6.03 -8.33 9.33
C VAL A 147 -6.35 -8.82 10.75
N LYS A 148 -6.10 -10.11 11.01
CA LYS A 148 -6.49 -10.80 12.26
C LYS A 148 -5.47 -10.64 13.38
N GLY A 149 -4.28 -10.12 13.09
CA GLY A 149 -3.19 -9.93 14.05
C GLY A 149 -3.01 -8.50 14.55
N GLN A 150 -3.79 -7.53 14.03
CA GLN A 150 -3.74 -6.15 14.49
C GLN A 150 -3.94 -6.08 16.02
N GLU A 151 -3.25 -5.14 16.66
CA GLU A 151 -3.41 -4.86 18.10
C GLU A 151 -3.21 -6.06 19.04
N GLY A 152 -2.40 -7.05 18.63
CA GLY A 152 -2.10 -8.23 19.45
C GLY A 152 -3.19 -9.29 19.49
N SER A 153 -4.18 -9.22 18.61
CA SER A 153 -5.36 -10.10 18.63
C SER A 153 -5.07 -11.57 18.27
N TYR A 154 -4.11 -11.81 17.37
CA TYR A 154 -3.64 -13.18 17.04
C TYR A 154 -2.40 -13.60 17.85
N ASN A 155 -1.51 -12.66 18.13
CA ASN A 155 -0.27 -12.86 18.88
C ASN A 155 -0.08 -11.67 19.84
N GLU A 156 -0.12 -11.91 21.14
CA GLU A 156 -0.06 -10.87 22.18
C GLU A 156 1.24 -10.04 22.16
N LYS A 157 2.28 -10.51 21.45
CA LYS A 157 3.59 -9.86 21.34
C LYS A 157 3.83 -9.16 20.00
N ALA A 158 2.87 -9.20 19.06
CA ALA A 158 3.05 -8.67 17.72
C ALA A 158 1.80 -7.94 17.20
N ASN A 159 2.01 -6.96 16.32
CA ASN A 159 0.92 -6.24 15.65
C ASN A 159 0.94 -6.38 14.13
N PHE A 160 2.03 -6.90 13.56
CA PHE A 160 2.22 -7.17 12.13
C PHE A 160 2.09 -5.94 11.23
N ASP A 161 2.25 -4.73 11.76
CA ASP A 161 2.06 -3.48 11.03
C ASP A 161 2.92 -3.42 9.76
N TYR A 162 4.18 -3.87 9.84
CA TYR A 162 5.14 -3.84 8.74
C TYR A 162 4.78 -4.74 7.53
N LEU A 163 3.85 -5.69 7.67
CA LEU A 163 3.36 -6.46 6.51
C LEU A 163 2.68 -5.57 5.48
N CYS A 164 2.21 -4.37 5.85
CA CYS A 164 1.67 -3.41 4.89
C CYS A 164 2.66 -3.08 3.77
N TYR A 165 3.97 -3.08 4.05
CA TYR A 165 5.00 -2.81 3.05
C TYR A 165 5.27 -4.00 2.14
N VAL A 166 5.03 -5.24 2.59
CA VAL A 166 5.05 -6.42 1.72
C VAL A 166 3.97 -6.27 0.63
N PHE A 167 2.74 -5.91 1.03
CA PHE A 167 1.64 -5.70 0.08
C PHE A 167 1.88 -4.50 -0.84
N ALA A 168 2.43 -3.41 -0.29
CA ALA A 168 2.81 -2.24 -1.07
C ALA A 168 3.90 -2.57 -2.10
N ASP A 169 4.92 -3.37 -1.76
CA ASP A 169 5.96 -3.75 -2.72
C ASP A 169 5.44 -4.74 -3.78
N ILE A 170 4.65 -5.75 -3.39
CA ILE A 170 4.05 -6.70 -4.34
C ILE A 170 3.09 -6.00 -5.32
N SER A 171 2.29 -5.05 -4.86
CA SER A 171 1.33 -4.33 -5.70
C SER A 171 1.97 -3.42 -6.75
N LYS A 172 3.30 -3.17 -6.71
CA LYS A 172 4.01 -2.45 -7.79
C LYS A 172 4.01 -3.23 -9.10
N TYR A 173 3.95 -4.57 -9.02
CA TYR A 173 3.95 -5.46 -10.17
C TYR A 173 2.53 -5.70 -10.70
N GLU A 174 2.40 -5.98 -11.99
CA GLU A 174 1.10 -6.20 -12.64
C GLU A 174 0.36 -7.41 -12.05
N GLU A 175 1.07 -8.52 -11.85
CA GLU A 175 0.54 -9.72 -11.22
C GLU A 175 0.09 -9.47 -9.77
N GLY A 176 0.77 -8.57 -9.06
CA GLY A 176 0.40 -8.14 -7.71
C GLY A 176 -0.89 -7.31 -7.71
N ARG A 177 -0.99 -6.29 -8.58
CA ARG A 177 -2.24 -5.51 -8.75
C ARG A 177 -3.41 -6.42 -9.07
N LYS A 178 -3.23 -7.33 -10.03
CA LYS A 178 -4.25 -8.29 -10.42
C LYS A 178 -4.70 -9.16 -9.24
N HIS A 179 -3.76 -9.64 -8.41
CA HIS A 179 -4.10 -10.37 -7.20
C HIS A 179 -5.00 -9.55 -6.27
N PHE A 180 -4.65 -8.30 -6.00
CA PHE A 180 -5.42 -7.43 -5.10
C PHE A 180 -6.79 -7.01 -5.66
N LEU A 181 -6.98 -7.01 -6.98
CA LEU A 181 -8.22 -6.56 -7.65
C LEU A 181 -9.17 -7.71 -8.06
N THR A 182 -8.73 -8.97 -7.95
CA THR A 182 -9.50 -10.14 -8.41
C THR A 182 -10.05 -10.94 -7.24
N PRO A 183 -11.34 -11.35 -7.27
CA PRO A 183 -11.92 -12.27 -6.30
C PRO A 183 -11.09 -13.56 -6.18
N ARG A 184 -10.86 -14.02 -4.96
CA ARG A 184 -10.07 -15.23 -4.67
C ARG A 184 -10.99 -16.40 -4.34
N GLU A 185 -11.06 -17.40 -5.22
CA GLU A 185 -11.85 -18.61 -4.96
C GLU A 185 -11.42 -19.33 -3.68
N GLU A 186 -10.13 -19.26 -3.35
CA GLU A 186 -9.57 -19.89 -2.16
C GLU A 186 -9.90 -19.17 -0.84
N ASP A 187 -10.53 -18.00 -0.94
CA ASP A 187 -10.87 -17.09 0.16
C ASP A 187 -12.28 -16.52 -0.04
N GLU A 188 -13.24 -17.43 -0.26
CA GLU A 188 -14.68 -17.13 -0.32
C GLU A 188 -15.07 -16.08 -1.38
N ASN A 189 -14.28 -15.97 -2.46
CA ASN A 189 -14.42 -14.95 -3.51
C ASN A 189 -14.24 -13.51 -3.01
N ILE A 190 -13.55 -13.32 -1.88
CA ILE A 190 -13.19 -11.99 -1.39
C ILE A 190 -12.13 -11.38 -2.30
N ILE A 191 -12.25 -10.08 -2.57
CA ILE A 191 -11.23 -9.31 -3.27
C ILE A 191 -10.18 -8.84 -2.25
N PRO A 192 -8.89 -9.21 -2.35
CA PRO A 192 -7.93 -8.98 -1.28
C PRO A 192 -7.74 -7.51 -0.88
N LEU A 193 -7.93 -6.57 -1.82
CA LEU A 193 -7.85 -5.14 -1.51
C LEU A 193 -8.91 -4.68 -0.49
N THR A 194 -10.10 -5.28 -0.43
CA THR A 194 -11.15 -4.89 0.54
C THR A 194 -10.73 -5.18 1.98
N LYS A 195 -9.89 -6.20 2.18
CA LYS A 195 -9.27 -6.49 3.48
C LYS A 195 -8.27 -5.41 3.93
N LEU A 196 -7.77 -4.59 3.01
CA LEU A 196 -6.79 -3.54 3.29
C LEU A 196 -7.42 -2.15 3.44
N ILE A 197 -8.38 -1.78 2.58
CA ILE A 197 -8.93 -0.40 2.54
C ILE A 197 -9.50 0.08 3.87
N VAL A 198 -10.01 -0.83 4.70
CA VAL A 198 -10.55 -0.52 6.04
C VAL A 198 -9.50 0.03 7.01
N PHE A 199 -8.21 -0.10 6.70
CA PHE A 199 -7.11 0.35 7.54
C PHE A 199 -6.59 1.76 7.20
N THR A 200 -7.25 2.50 6.31
CA THR A 200 -6.85 3.89 5.98
C THR A 200 -6.98 4.86 7.15
N GLU A 201 -7.82 4.55 8.16
CA GLU A 201 -7.99 5.33 9.39
C GLU A 201 -7.43 4.61 10.64
N HIS A 202 -6.56 3.62 10.45
CA HIS A 202 -6.03 2.84 11.57
C HIS A 202 -5.06 3.65 12.46
N LYS A 203 -5.02 3.39 13.76
CA LYS A 203 -4.15 4.13 14.71
C LYS A 203 -2.65 4.10 14.38
N SER A 204 -2.19 3.00 13.76
CA SER A 204 -0.80 2.83 13.32
C SER A 204 -0.53 3.57 12.00
N THR A 205 0.35 4.57 12.07
CA THR A 205 0.86 5.31 10.90
C THR A 205 1.50 4.38 9.86
N ILE A 206 2.19 3.33 10.30
CA ILE A 206 2.84 2.37 9.40
C ILE A 206 1.79 1.68 8.52
N ARG A 207 0.71 1.19 9.14
CA ARG A 207 -0.40 0.55 8.41
C ARG A 207 -1.05 1.49 7.42
N ARG A 208 -1.44 2.69 7.85
CA ARG A 208 -2.08 3.69 6.98
C ARG A 208 -1.23 3.97 5.74
N ARG A 209 0.08 4.21 5.94
CA ARG A 209 1.04 4.49 4.84
C ARG A 209 1.16 3.33 3.84
N GLY A 210 1.35 2.10 4.31
CA GLY A 210 1.47 0.94 3.42
C GLY A 210 0.17 0.58 2.71
N VAL A 211 -0.97 0.72 3.40
CA VAL A 211 -2.30 0.50 2.82
C VAL A 211 -2.60 1.54 1.75
N ALA A 212 -2.42 2.82 2.05
CA ALA A 212 -2.59 3.90 1.07
C ALA A 212 -1.70 3.66 -0.16
N SER A 213 -0.45 3.24 0.04
CA SER A 213 0.47 2.88 -1.05
C SER A 213 -0.03 1.70 -1.88
N THR A 214 -0.62 0.68 -1.25
CA THR A 214 -1.17 -0.49 -1.93
C THR A 214 -2.39 -0.10 -2.78
N ILE A 215 -3.27 0.76 -2.27
CA ILE A 215 -4.44 1.27 -3.02
C ILE A 215 -3.97 2.11 -4.22
N LYS A 216 -3.02 3.03 -4.01
CA LYS A 216 -2.40 3.81 -5.09
C LYS A 216 -1.82 2.90 -6.17
N ASN A 217 -1.08 1.87 -5.75
CA ASN A 217 -0.48 0.93 -6.68
C ASN A 217 -1.54 0.20 -7.50
N ALA A 218 -2.61 -0.29 -6.87
CA ALA A 218 -3.72 -0.91 -7.58
C ALA A 218 -4.36 0.04 -8.61
N ALA A 219 -4.47 1.34 -8.30
CA ALA A 219 -5.03 2.35 -9.19
C ALA A 219 -4.19 2.67 -10.45
N PHE A 220 -2.98 2.11 -10.60
CA PHE A 220 -2.27 2.13 -11.88
C PHE A 220 -2.93 1.25 -12.95
N ASP A 221 -3.78 0.31 -12.56
CA ASP A 221 -4.61 -0.47 -13.48
C ASP A 221 -5.88 0.33 -13.85
N THR A 222 -5.82 1.05 -14.97
CA THR A 222 -6.91 1.93 -15.42
C THR A 222 -8.19 1.17 -15.74
N ASP A 223 -8.07 -0.08 -16.19
CA ASP A 223 -9.22 -0.92 -16.53
C ASP A 223 -10.02 -1.32 -15.27
N ALA A 224 -9.39 -1.24 -14.09
CA ALA A 224 -10.02 -1.52 -12.81
C ALA A 224 -10.75 -0.32 -12.20
N HIS A 225 -10.61 0.90 -12.73
CA HIS A 225 -11.15 2.12 -12.11
C HIS A 225 -12.67 2.07 -11.91
N ALA A 226 -13.41 1.61 -12.92
CA ALA A 226 -14.86 1.44 -12.84
C ALA A 226 -15.26 0.51 -11.68
N LYS A 227 -14.57 -0.62 -11.56
CA LYS A 227 -14.79 -1.59 -10.47
C LYS A 227 -14.36 -1.05 -9.10
N MET A 228 -13.25 -0.31 -9.06
CA MET A 228 -12.74 0.34 -7.84
C MET A 228 -13.75 1.35 -7.28
N LEU A 229 -14.37 2.15 -8.15
CA LEU A 229 -15.32 3.19 -7.77
C LEU A 229 -16.76 2.68 -7.58
N SER A 230 -17.12 1.58 -8.24
CA SER A 230 -18.47 1.00 -8.14
C SER A 230 -18.86 0.70 -6.70
N THR A 231 -20.09 1.09 -6.33
CA THR A 231 -20.72 0.81 -5.05
C THR A 231 -21.51 -0.52 -5.06
N ASP A 232 -21.62 -1.20 -6.21
CA ASP A 232 -22.31 -2.48 -6.32
C ASP A 232 -21.40 -3.64 -5.88
N GLU A 233 -21.46 -3.97 -4.60
CA GLU A 233 -20.71 -5.10 -4.03
C GLU A 233 -21.08 -6.45 -4.67
N THR A 234 -22.30 -6.59 -5.22
CA THR A 234 -22.76 -7.86 -5.81
C THR A 234 -22.06 -8.17 -7.14
N GLU A 235 -21.62 -7.12 -7.85
CA GLU A 235 -20.79 -7.21 -9.06
C GLU A 235 -19.28 -7.09 -8.75
N GLY A 236 -18.91 -7.08 -7.46
CA GLY A 236 -17.53 -6.96 -7.01
C GLY A 236 -17.00 -5.53 -6.99
N GLY A 237 -17.87 -4.52 -6.91
CA GLY A 237 -17.51 -3.14 -6.64
C GLY A 237 -16.77 -3.00 -5.31
N LEU A 238 -15.76 -2.13 -5.27
CA LEU A 238 -14.89 -1.98 -4.09
C LEU A 238 -15.26 -0.78 -3.22
N ASN A 239 -16.11 0.14 -3.70
CA ASN A 239 -16.49 1.37 -3.01
C ASN A 239 -15.29 2.06 -2.35
N ILE A 240 -14.18 2.29 -3.08
CA ILE A 240 -12.94 2.79 -2.44
C ILE A 240 -13.01 4.27 -2.07
N LEU A 241 -13.91 5.04 -2.68
CA LEU A 241 -13.90 6.50 -2.59
C LEU A 241 -14.01 7.01 -1.15
N PRO A 242 -14.93 6.49 -0.30
CA PRO A 242 -14.97 6.87 1.12
C PRO A 242 -13.65 6.64 1.84
N TYR A 243 -12.98 5.53 1.61
CA TYR A 243 -11.71 5.18 2.25
C TYR A 243 -10.54 6.09 1.83
N LEU A 244 -10.64 6.73 0.66
CA LEU A 244 -9.68 7.72 0.18
C LEU A 244 -9.97 9.13 0.71
N LEU A 245 -11.24 9.49 0.85
CA LEU A 245 -11.66 10.84 1.25
C LEU A 245 -11.68 11.00 2.77
N LEU A 246 -12.06 9.98 3.54
CA LEU A 246 -12.18 10.06 5.00
C LEU A 246 -10.87 10.53 5.67
N PRO A 247 -9.67 10.06 5.29
CA PRO A 247 -8.40 10.57 5.85
C PRO A 247 -8.13 12.04 5.53
N LEU A 248 -8.74 12.59 4.48
CA LEU A 248 -8.57 13.97 4.02
C LEU A 248 -9.57 14.95 4.67
N MET A 249 -10.62 14.42 5.30
CA MET A 249 -11.66 15.20 5.97
C MET A 249 -11.29 15.55 7.41
N GLY A 250 -11.64 16.77 7.82
CA GLY A 250 -11.50 17.28 9.18
C GLY A 250 -12.86 17.52 9.85
N PRO A 251 -12.89 18.33 10.92
CA PRO A 251 -14.10 18.60 11.70
C PRO A 251 -15.01 19.66 11.05
N GLU A 252 -14.75 20.06 9.80
CA GLU A 252 -15.52 21.11 9.13
C GLU A 252 -16.95 20.67 8.81
N GLU A 253 -17.88 21.63 8.87
CA GLU A 253 -19.26 21.42 8.44
C GLU A 253 -19.39 21.73 6.94
N TYR A 254 -19.95 20.77 6.20
CA TYR A 254 -20.35 20.96 4.80
C TYR A 254 -21.80 21.44 4.74
N ASP A 255 -22.14 22.25 3.74
CA ASP A 255 -23.55 22.65 3.55
C ASP A 255 -24.42 21.46 3.12
N ASP A 256 -25.74 21.58 3.34
CA ASP A 256 -26.69 20.49 3.09
C ASP A 256 -26.60 19.94 1.66
N LYS A 257 -26.36 20.82 0.67
CA LYS A 257 -26.29 20.43 -0.73
C LYS A 257 -25.02 19.64 -1.02
N ASP A 258 -23.88 20.11 -0.49
CA ASP A 258 -22.61 19.42 -0.61
C ASP A 258 -22.71 18.04 0.06
N MET A 259 -23.28 17.98 1.28
CA MET A 259 -23.44 16.76 2.08
C MET A 259 -24.33 15.71 1.41
N ASP A 260 -25.48 16.10 0.85
CA ASP A 260 -26.44 15.19 0.21
C ASP A 260 -25.84 14.40 -0.97
N THR A 261 -24.77 14.91 -1.57
CA THR A 261 -24.09 14.28 -2.71
C THR A 261 -22.89 13.42 -2.32
N MET A 262 -22.36 13.59 -1.10
CA MET A 262 -21.23 12.79 -0.62
C MET A 262 -21.62 11.33 -0.39
N PRO A 263 -20.66 10.39 -0.45
CA PRO A 263 -20.88 9.03 0.01
C PRO A 263 -21.42 8.99 1.44
N GLU A 264 -22.35 8.06 1.72
CA GLU A 264 -23.07 7.97 3.00
C GLU A 264 -22.12 7.85 4.20
N GLU A 265 -20.99 7.15 4.02
CA GLU A 265 -19.99 6.92 5.07
C GLU A 265 -19.24 8.21 5.47
N LEU A 266 -19.30 9.25 4.64
CA LEU A 266 -18.68 10.55 4.88
C LEU A 266 -19.66 11.59 5.41
N GLN A 267 -20.95 11.24 5.47
CA GLN A 267 -21.97 12.13 6.01
C GLN A 267 -22.00 12.04 7.54
N LEU A 268 -22.30 13.17 8.19
CA LEU A 268 -22.50 13.24 9.65
C LEU A 268 -21.33 12.66 10.46
N LEU A 269 -20.09 12.96 10.04
CA LEU A 269 -18.89 12.57 10.76
C LEU A 269 -18.90 13.10 12.21
N PRO A 270 -18.29 12.37 13.15
CA PRO A 270 -18.27 12.78 14.54
C PRO A 270 -17.41 14.06 14.71
N PRO A 271 -17.71 14.91 15.70
CA PRO A 271 -17.05 16.21 15.85
C PRO A 271 -15.56 16.12 16.24
N ASP A 272 -15.10 14.96 16.69
CA ASP A 272 -13.69 14.67 16.98
C ASP A 272 -12.94 14.09 15.77
N LYS A 273 -13.57 14.02 14.59
CA LYS A 273 -12.90 13.65 13.35
C LYS A 273 -11.76 14.61 13.05
N THR A 274 -10.55 14.05 12.91
CA THR A 274 -9.36 14.78 12.49
C THR A 274 -8.85 14.24 11.16
N ARG A 275 -8.21 15.11 10.37
CA ARG A 275 -7.46 14.70 9.18
C ARG A 275 -6.30 13.77 9.55
N GLU A 276 -5.85 12.99 8.58
CA GLU A 276 -4.55 12.32 8.61
C GLU A 276 -3.45 13.33 8.97
N PRO A 277 -2.69 13.14 10.05
CA PRO A 277 -1.63 14.08 10.43
C PRO A 277 -0.41 14.05 9.51
N GLU A 278 -0.13 12.91 8.85
CA GLU A 278 1.06 12.75 8.03
C GLU A 278 0.80 13.22 6.59
N THR A 279 1.46 14.30 6.19
CA THR A 279 1.28 14.91 4.85
C THR A 279 1.65 13.95 3.72
N ASP A 280 2.62 13.06 3.92
CA ASP A 280 3.00 12.07 2.92
C ASP A 280 1.85 11.07 2.64
N ILE A 281 1.08 10.71 3.67
CA ILE A 281 -0.09 9.83 3.53
C ILE A 281 -1.24 10.58 2.84
N GLN A 282 -1.49 11.83 3.21
CA GLN A 282 -2.47 12.68 2.50
C GLN A 282 -2.16 12.76 1.00
N ILE A 283 -0.90 12.99 0.64
CA ILE A 283 -0.44 13.06 -0.76
C ILE A 283 -0.69 11.74 -1.47
N ILE A 284 -0.44 10.58 -0.85
CA ILE A 284 -0.72 9.28 -1.46
C ILE A 284 -2.22 9.12 -1.79
N HIS A 285 -3.12 9.56 -0.91
CA HIS A 285 -4.56 9.55 -1.19
C HIS A 285 -4.92 10.49 -2.35
N LEU A 286 -4.38 11.70 -2.37
CA LEU A 286 -4.61 12.68 -3.45
C LEU A 286 -4.07 12.18 -4.80
N GLU A 287 -2.89 11.56 -4.81
CA GLU A 287 -2.34 10.93 -6.02
C GLU A 287 -3.19 9.75 -6.49
N THR A 288 -3.79 8.99 -5.57
CA THR A 288 -4.73 7.92 -5.91
C THR A 288 -6.00 8.50 -6.54
N LEU A 289 -6.55 9.57 -5.97
CA LEU A 289 -7.69 10.27 -6.58
C LEU A 289 -7.33 10.77 -7.98
N LEU A 290 -6.16 11.38 -8.15
CA LEU A 290 -5.69 11.82 -9.46
C LEU A 290 -5.57 10.66 -10.47
N LEU A 291 -5.04 9.50 -10.07
CA LEU A 291 -5.00 8.32 -10.93
C LEU A 291 -6.40 7.92 -11.40
N LEU A 292 -7.37 7.88 -10.49
CA LEU A 292 -8.77 7.52 -10.80
C LEU A 292 -9.46 8.52 -11.75
N THR A 293 -8.98 9.77 -11.84
CA THR A 293 -9.45 10.74 -12.85
C THR A 293 -8.95 10.48 -14.27
N THR A 294 -8.13 9.45 -14.49
CA THR A 294 -7.64 9.08 -15.83
C THR A 294 -8.80 8.68 -16.75
N THR A 295 -9.80 7.98 -16.21
CA THR A 295 -11.01 7.59 -16.95
C THR A 295 -12.08 8.69 -16.85
N ARG A 296 -12.91 8.82 -17.89
CA ARG A 296 -14.07 9.73 -17.86
C ARG A 296 -15.05 9.34 -16.76
N GLU A 297 -15.37 8.05 -16.67
CA GLU A 297 -16.24 7.51 -15.63
C GLU A 297 -15.75 7.89 -14.22
N GLY A 298 -14.44 7.82 -13.98
CA GLY A 298 -13.86 8.25 -12.72
C GLY A 298 -14.02 9.75 -12.44
N ARG A 299 -13.83 10.61 -13.46
CA ARG A 299 -14.08 12.05 -13.32
C ARG A 299 -15.55 12.35 -13.05
N ASP A 300 -16.46 11.73 -13.79
CA ASP A 300 -17.90 11.88 -13.65
C ASP A 300 -18.36 11.46 -12.25
N PHE A 301 -17.88 10.31 -11.78
CA PHE A 301 -18.20 9.81 -10.45
C PHE A 301 -17.66 10.74 -9.34
N MET A 302 -16.45 11.28 -9.49
CA MET A 302 -15.91 12.24 -8.51
C MET A 302 -16.64 13.59 -8.52
N ARG A 303 -17.11 14.05 -9.68
CA ARG A 303 -18.00 15.22 -9.79
C ARG A 303 -19.33 14.94 -9.09
N GLU A 304 -19.92 13.79 -9.35
CA GLU A 304 -21.20 13.36 -8.75
C GLU A 304 -21.11 13.27 -7.22
N LYS A 305 -20.01 12.71 -6.69
CA LYS A 305 -19.78 12.54 -5.25
C LYS A 305 -19.14 13.75 -4.56
N ASN A 306 -19.12 14.90 -5.24
CA ASN A 306 -18.65 16.18 -4.73
C ASN A 306 -17.27 16.14 -4.06
N VAL A 307 -16.32 15.43 -4.69
CA VAL A 307 -14.91 15.37 -4.24
C VAL A 307 -14.29 16.76 -4.14
N TYR A 308 -14.75 17.71 -4.98
CA TYR A 308 -14.31 19.10 -4.94
C TYR A 308 -14.47 19.75 -3.55
N ALA A 309 -15.59 19.53 -2.86
CA ALA A 309 -15.82 20.10 -1.54
C ALA A 309 -14.77 19.60 -0.53
N VAL A 310 -14.42 18.31 -0.56
CA VAL A 310 -13.35 17.73 0.28
C VAL A 310 -11.99 18.36 -0.05
N MET A 311 -11.66 18.52 -1.33
CA MET A 311 -10.41 19.14 -1.76
C MET A 311 -10.31 20.61 -1.32
N ARG A 312 -11.42 21.37 -1.43
CA ARG A 312 -11.51 22.77 -0.99
C ARG A 312 -11.19 22.89 0.49
N GLU A 313 -11.86 22.11 1.34
CA GLU A 313 -11.64 22.17 2.79
C GLU A 313 -10.23 21.73 3.17
N LEU A 314 -9.70 20.67 2.56
CA LEU A 314 -8.31 20.24 2.78
C LEU A 314 -7.31 21.33 2.38
N HIS A 315 -7.46 21.92 1.19
CA HIS A 315 -6.57 22.95 0.68
C HIS A 315 -6.58 24.21 1.57
N MET A 316 -7.74 24.62 2.07
CA MET A 316 -7.86 25.81 2.94
C MET A 316 -7.23 25.62 4.34
N HIS A 317 -7.21 24.39 4.86
CA HIS A 317 -6.79 24.10 6.23
C HIS A 317 -5.42 23.43 6.35
N THR A 318 -4.80 23.03 5.23
CA THR A 318 -3.43 22.51 5.23
C THR A 318 -2.39 23.64 5.15
N GLU A 319 -1.29 23.49 5.87
CA GLU A 319 -0.13 24.39 5.79
C GLU A 319 0.94 23.86 4.82
N SER A 320 0.76 22.65 4.27
CA SER A 320 1.73 22.01 3.39
C SER A 320 1.53 22.44 1.93
N PRO A 321 2.54 23.08 1.30
CA PRO A 321 2.47 23.45 -0.12
C PRO A 321 2.30 22.23 -1.04
N ASP A 322 2.93 21.10 -0.70
CA ASP A 322 2.85 19.87 -1.49
C ASP A 322 1.43 19.28 -1.48
N VAL A 323 0.73 19.38 -0.35
CA VAL A 323 -0.68 18.96 -0.23
C VAL A 323 -1.59 19.90 -1.02
N GLN A 324 -1.34 21.22 -0.97
CA GLN A 324 -2.09 22.21 -1.75
C GLN A 324 -1.92 21.95 -3.26
N GLU A 325 -0.69 21.76 -3.73
CA GLU A 325 -0.41 21.43 -5.14
C GLU A 325 -1.11 20.13 -5.56
N ALA A 326 -1.08 19.10 -4.71
CA ALA A 326 -1.77 17.84 -4.98
C ALA A 326 -3.30 18.02 -5.08
N CYS A 327 -3.91 18.85 -4.21
CA CYS A 327 -5.32 19.21 -4.30
C CYS A 327 -5.63 19.95 -5.62
N ASP A 328 -4.82 20.94 -5.98
CA ASP A 328 -4.98 21.73 -7.21
C ASP A 328 -4.97 20.83 -8.45
N ARG A 329 -4.07 19.84 -8.50
CA ARG A 329 -4.00 18.89 -9.61
C ARG A 329 -5.27 18.05 -9.74
N VAL A 330 -5.82 17.55 -8.63
CA VAL A 330 -7.07 16.79 -8.62
C VAL A 330 -8.23 17.68 -9.10
N VAL A 331 -8.38 18.87 -8.52
CA VAL A 331 -9.45 19.82 -8.86
C VAL A 331 -9.35 20.25 -10.33
N GLN A 332 -8.14 20.53 -10.83
CA GLN A 332 -7.95 20.97 -12.21
C GLN A 332 -8.43 19.92 -13.22
N ILE A 333 -8.32 18.63 -12.91
CA ILE A 333 -8.81 17.57 -13.80
C ILE A 333 -10.32 17.38 -13.68
N ILE A 334 -10.86 17.40 -12.46
CA ILE A 334 -12.30 17.22 -12.21
C ILE A 334 -13.13 18.42 -12.73
N ALA A 335 -12.57 19.63 -12.71
CA ALA A 335 -13.25 20.86 -13.13
C ALA A 335 -13.17 21.15 -14.63
N ARG A 336 -12.43 20.37 -15.42
CA ARG A 336 -12.39 20.53 -16.88
C ARG A 336 -13.66 19.95 -17.49
N ASP A 337 -14.22 20.67 -18.45
CA ASP A 337 -15.27 20.13 -19.32
C ASP A 337 -14.68 19.01 -20.20
N GLU A 338 -15.48 17.98 -20.48
CA GLU A 338 -15.07 16.88 -21.34
C GLU A 338 -14.97 17.32 -22.82
N GLU A 339 -14.11 16.66 -23.61
CA GLU A 339 -14.08 16.90 -25.07
C GLU A 339 -15.47 16.61 -25.68
N GLY A 340 -16.10 17.65 -26.25
CA GLY A 340 -17.45 17.60 -26.82
C GLY A 340 -18.58 18.03 -25.88
N GLU A 341 -18.31 18.33 -24.60
CA GLU A 341 -19.28 19.01 -23.72
C GLU A 341 -19.27 20.52 -24.04
N GLY A 342 -20.39 21.04 -24.57
CA GLY A 342 -20.54 22.46 -24.90
C GLY A 342 -20.24 22.84 -26.36
N GLU A 343 -19.85 21.89 -27.23
CA GLU A 343 -19.77 22.13 -28.67
C GLU A 343 -21.17 22.03 -29.30
N GLU A 344 -21.70 23.15 -29.80
CA GLU A 344 -22.91 23.12 -30.64
C GLU A 344 -22.65 22.22 -31.87
N PRO A 345 -23.57 21.31 -32.23
CA PRO A 345 -23.42 20.54 -33.46
C PRO A 345 -23.25 21.50 -34.65
N PRO A 346 -22.38 21.20 -35.63
CA PRO A 346 -22.12 22.10 -36.75
C PRO A 346 -23.44 22.43 -37.45
N GLN A 347 -23.83 23.71 -37.40
CA GLN A 347 -25.05 24.17 -38.05
C GLN A 347 -24.94 23.88 -39.56
N PRO A 348 -25.97 23.27 -40.19
CA PRO A 348 -25.95 23.05 -41.63
C PRO A 348 -25.82 24.41 -42.34
N PRO A 349 -25.05 24.48 -43.45
CA PRO A 349 -24.80 25.75 -44.13
C PRO A 349 -26.14 26.38 -44.54
N LYS A 350 -26.36 27.63 -44.11
CA LYS A 350 -27.54 28.41 -44.51
C LYS A 350 -27.54 28.56 -46.03
N VAL A 351 -28.55 27.96 -46.68
CA VAL A 351 -28.85 28.23 -48.08
C VAL A 351 -29.26 29.70 -48.18
N GLN A 352 -28.46 30.51 -48.86
CA GLN A 352 -28.87 31.85 -49.26
C GLN A 352 -29.83 31.71 -50.44
N GLU A 353 -31.11 32.01 -50.21
CA GLU A 353 -32.03 32.30 -51.31
C GLU A 353 -31.60 33.63 -51.94
N ILE A 354 -31.31 33.60 -53.24
CA ILE A 354 -31.03 34.77 -54.05
C ILE A 354 -32.39 35.31 -54.48
N ASP A 355 -32.75 36.50 -53.99
CA ASP A 355 -33.98 37.20 -54.34
C ASP A 355 -33.76 37.94 -55.66
N ASP A 356 -34.29 37.39 -56.76
CA ASP A 356 -34.27 37.98 -58.09
C ASP A 356 -35.49 38.89 -58.27
N GLU A 357 -35.50 40.12 -57.72
CA GLU A 357 -36.42 41.17 -58.19
C GLU A 357 -35.75 42.56 -58.26
N ASP A 358 -35.85 43.12 -59.47
CA ASP A 358 -35.89 44.55 -59.83
C ASP A 358 -34.62 45.39 -59.98
N GLU A 359 -34.11 45.44 -61.22
CA GLU A 359 -33.69 46.70 -61.83
C GLU A 359 -34.30 46.83 -63.25
N LEU A 360 -35.44 47.51 -63.33
CA LEU A 360 -36.05 47.97 -64.57
C LEU A 360 -35.26 49.16 -65.14
N VAL A 361 -34.82 48.99 -66.38
CA VAL A 361 -34.12 49.98 -67.20
C VAL A 361 -35.08 51.09 -67.63
N GLU A 362 -34.80 52.36 -67.32
CA GLU A 362 -35.38 53.51 -68.02
C GLU A 362 -34.45 53.99 -69.15
N VAL A 363 -35.02 54.05 -70.35
CA VAL A 363 -34.40 54.58 -71.57
C VAL A 363 -34.92 56.00 -71.78
N ALA A 364 -34.00 56.97 -71.90
CA ALA A 364 -34.23 58.23 -72.60
C ALA A 364 -32.92 58.72 -73.24
#